data_AF-A0A257ZP78-F1
#
_entry.id   AF-A0A257ZP78-F1
#
_cell.length_a   1.000
_cell.length_b   1.000
_cell.length_c   1.000
_cell.angle_alpha   90.00
_cell.angle_beta   90.00
_cell.angle_gamma   90.00
#
_symmetry.space_group_name_H-M   'P 1'
#
loop_
_entity.id
_entity.type
_entity.pdbx_description
1 polymer ?
#
loop_
_entity_poly.entity_id
_entity_poly.type
_entity_poly.pdbx_seq_one_letter_code
_entity_poly.pdbx_strand_id
1 'polypeptide(L)'
;MIAFLGMSDEDDTFIRKALRSDLKNMSRDVQGLSDYANFLANKLQFMLDGTVGLVSLEQNNIIKIFAVLSVVFMPPTLIASIYGMNFEHMPELRMVAGYPVALIAMVVSAITPYLFFKWRGWL
;
A
#
# COMPACT_ATOMS: atom_id res chain seq x y z
N MET A 1 -49.15 -61.32 -23.28
CA MET A 1 -49.20 -60.48 -22.06
C MET A 1 -47.84 -60.38 -21.34
N ILE A 2 -46.98 -61.41 -21.38
CA ILE A 2 -45.64 -61.39 -20.74
C ILE A 2 -44.65 -60.40 -21.43
N ALA A 3 -44.78 -60.16 -22.74
CA ALA A 3 -43.94 -59.21 -23.47
C ALA A 3 -44.16 -57.72 -23.10
N PHE A 4 -45.33 -57.39 -22.55
CA PHE A 4 -45.64 -56.00 -22.14
C PHE A 4 -45.03 -55.65 -20.78
N LEU A 5 -44.82 -56.64 -19.91
CA LEU A 5 -44.20 -56.46 -18.58
C LEU A 5 -42.67 -56.29 -18.66
N GLY A 6 -41.99 -56.90 -19.63
CA GLY A 6 -40.54 -56.71 -19.83
C GLY A 6 -40.16 -55.35 -20.40
N MET A 7 -41.07 -54.71 -21.16
CA MET A 7 -40.81 -53.42 -21.80
C MET A 7 -40.83 -52.25 -20.80
N SER A 8 -41.65 -52.32 -19.74
CA SER A 8 -41.66 -51.32 -18.67
C SER A 8 -40.40 -51.37 -17.77
N ASP A 9 -39.77 -52.53 -17.61
CA ASP A 9 -38.58 -52.71 -16.75
C ASP A 9 -37.30 -52.17 -17.44
N GLU A 10 -37.18 -52.35 -18.76
CA GLU A 10 -36.10 -51.74 -19.56
C GLU A 10 -36.20 -50.21 -19.61
N ASP A 11 -37.42 -49.67 -19.78
CA ASP A 11 -37.65 -48.22 -19.82
C ASP A 11 -37.33 -47.56 -18.46
N ASP A 12 -37.73 -48.14 -17.34
CA ASP A 12 -37.44 -47.61 -16.00
C ASP A 12 -35.93 -47.59 -15.68
N THR A 13 -35.22 -48.61 -16.14
CA THR A 13 -33.77 -48.73 -15.98
C THR A 13 -33.03 -47.66 -16.81
N PHE A 14 -33.53 -47.38 -18.01
CA PHE A 14 -33.00 -46.33 -18.90
C PHE A 14 -33.22 -44.94 -18.30
N ILE A 15 -34.42 -44.66 -17.80
CA ILE A 15 -34.80 -43.39 -17.14
C ILE A 15 -33.92 -43.12 -15.91
N ARG A 16 -33.73 -44.12 -15.04
CA ARG A 16 -32.86 -43.99 -13.85
C ARG A 16 -31.40 -43.70 -14.21
N LYS A 17 -30.90 -44.30 -15.30
CA LYS A 17 -29.53 -44.11 -15.77
C LYS A 17 -29.33 -42.72 -16.39
N ALA A 18 -30.32 -42.22 -17.13
CA ALA A 18 -30.35 -40.86 -17.66
C ALA A 18 -30.39 -39.82 -16.53
N LEU A 19 -31.28 -39.98 -15.54
CA LEU A 19 -31.37 -39.07 -14.39
C LEU A 19 -30.07 -38.99 -13.59
N ARG A 20 -29.39 -40.13 -13.38
CA ARG A 20 -28.08 -40.18 -12.73
C ARG A 20 -26.99 -39.49 -13.55
N SER A 21 -27.05 -39.60 -14.87
CA SER A 21 -26.13 -38.91 -15.78
C SER A 21 -26.33 -37.39 -15.71
N ASP A 22 -27.56 -36.92 -15.77
CA ASP A 22 -27.89 -35.49 -15.73
C ASP A 22 -27.54 -34.86 -14.37
N LEU A 23 -27.84 -35.54 -13.26
CA LEU A 23 -27.41 -35.10 -11.93
C LEU A 23 -25.88 -35.01 -11.83
N LYS A 24 -25.16 -35.94 -12.47
CA LYS A 24 -23.69 -35.94 -12.50
C LYS A 24 -23.14 -34.81 -13.37
N ASN A 25 -23.81 -34.49 -14.48
CA ASN A 25 -23.46 -33.36 -15.34
C ASN A 25 -23.70 -32.02 -14.62
N MET A 26 -24.87 -31.83 -14.01
CA MET A 26 -25.15 -30.64 -13.19
C MET A 26 -24.20 -30.49 -12.02
N SER A 27 -23.85 -31.59 -11.34
CA SER A 27 -22.84 -31.56 -10.28
C SER A 27 -21.48 -31.10 -10.80
N ARG A 28 -21.09 -31.50 -12.01
CA ARG A 28 -19.86 -31.05 -12.68
C ARG A 28 -19.91 -29.58 -13.06
N ASP A 29 -21.04 -29.11 -13.54
CA ASP A 29 -21.22 -27.71 -13.91
C ASP A 29 -21.15 -26.80 -12.68
N VAL A 30 -21.78 -27.20 -11.57
CA VAL A 30 -21.66 -26.51 -10.28
C VAL A 30 -20.21 -26.48 -9.80
N GLN A 31 -19.49 -27.60 -9.93
CA GLN A 31 -18.07 -27.67 -9.59
C GLN A 31 -17.25 -26.70 -10.44
N GLY A 32 -17.46 -26.70 -11.77
CA GLY A 32 -16.75 -25.81 -12.69
C GLY A 32 -17.05 -24.33 -12.44
N LEU A 33 -18.30 -24.00 -12.09
CA LEU A 33 -18.68 -22.64 -11.72
C LEU A 33 -18.02 -22.21 -10.41
N SER A 34 -17.92 -23.13 -9.43
CA SER A 34 -17.22 -22.89 -8.17
C SER A 34 -15.72 -22.68 -8.41
N ASP A 35 -15.09 -23.48 -9.26
CA ASP A 35 -13.69 -23.32 -9.63
C ASP A 35 -13.44 -21.98 -10.36
N TYR A 36 -14.35 -21.57 -11.23
CA TYR A 36 -14.32 -20.25 -11.87
C TYR A 36 -14.47 -19.10 -10.87
N ALA A 37 -15.38 -19.23 -9.91
CA ALA A 37 -15.58 -18.25 -8.86
C ALA A 37 -14.33 -18.12 -7.99
N ASN A 38 -13.72 -19.25 -7.62
CA ASN A 38 -12.46 -19.29 -6.86
C ASN A 38 -11.32 -18.66 -7.66
N PHE A 39 -11.22 -18.94 -8.96
CA PHE A 39 -10.23 -18.32 -9.83
C PHE A 39 -10.39 -16.79 -9.91
N LEU A 40 -11.63 -16.32 -10.08
CA LEU A 40 -11.91 -14.89 -10.13
C LEU A 40 -11.62 -14.20 -8.79
N ALA A 41 -11.98 -14.83 -7.67
CA ALA A 41 -11.68 -14.34 -6.33
C ALA A 41 -10.17 -14.20 -6.10
N ASN A 42 -9.37 -15.21 -6.48
CA ASN A 42 -7.91 -15.14 -6.40
C ASN A 42 -7.32 -14.02 -7.26
N LYS A 43 -7.85 -13.81 -8.47
CA LYS A 43 -7.40 -12.72 -9.35
C LYS A 43 -7.75 -11.35 -8.78
N LEU A 44 -8.95 -11.19 -8.21
CA LEU A 44 -9.35 -9.97 -7.52
C LEU A 44 -8.44 -9.69 -6.32
N GLN A 45 -8.13 -10.71 -5.52
CA GLN A 45 -7.22 -10.56 -4.39
C GLN A 45 -5.83 -10.11 -4.85
N PHE A 46 -5.27 -10.73 -5.89
CA PHE A 46 -3.98 -10.32 -6.46
C PHE A 46 -3.99 -8.86 -6.95
N MET A 47 -5.07 -8.42 -7.61
CA MET A 47 -5.20 -7.03 -8.07
C MET A 47 -5.39 -6.05 -6.91
N LEU A 48 -6.15 -6.42 -5.88
CA LEU A 48 -6.33 -5.63 -4.67
C LEU A 48 -5.00 -5.47 -3.93
N ASP A 49 -4.27 -6.57 -3.72
CA ASP A 49 -2.96 -6.55 -3.07
C ASP A 49 -1.96 -5.68 -3.85
N GLY A 50 -1.97 -5.79 -5.19
CA GLY A 50 -1.17 -4.91 -6.06
C GLY A 50 -1.55 -3.44 -5.93
N THR A 51 -2.86 -3.13 -5.91
CA THR A 51 -3.38 -1.76 -5.77
C THR A 51 -3.03 -1.17 -4.40
N VAL A 52 -3.21 -1.94 -3.32
CA VAL A 52 -2.82 -1.54 -1.96
C VAL A 52 -1.30 -1.32 -1.89
N GLY A 53 -0.51 -2.18 -2.54
CA GLY A 53 0.93 -2.00 -2.69
C GLY A 53 1.29 -0.68 -3.37
N LEU A 54 0.64 -0.34 -4.48
CA LEU A 54 0.83 0.94 -5.17
C LEU A 54 0.44 2.14 -4.30
N VAL A 55 -0.70 2.07 -3.60
CA VAL A 55 -1.13 3.11 -2.65
C VAL A 55 -0.11 3.29 -1.53
N SER A 56 0.46 2.19 -1.02
CA SER A 56 1.51 2.25 -0.01
C SER A 56 2.80 2.89 -0.53
N LEU A 57 3.16 2.68 -1.80
CA LEU A 57 4.31 3.33 -2.42
C LEU A 57 4.10 4.84 -2.54
N GLU A 58 2.94 5.28 -3.02
CA GLU A 58 2.55 6.70 -3.08
C GLU A 58 2.56 7.33 -1.69
N GLN A 59 1.98 6.67 -0.70
CA GLN A 59 1.97 7.14 0.68
C GLN A 59 3.39 7.25 1.25
N ASN A 60 4.26 6.27 0.99
CA ASN A 60 5.65 6.32 1.40
C ASN A 60 6.38 7.51 0.78
N ASN A 61 6.14 7.82 -0.51
CA ASN A 61 6.71 8.99 -1.15
C ASN A 61 6.23 10.30 -0.49
N ILE A 62 4.93 10.40 -0.17
CA ILE A 62 4.39 11.57 0.55
C ILE A 62 5.05 11.73 1.92
N ILE A 63 5.14 10.65 2.72
CA ILE A 63 5.79 10.67 4.03
C ILE A 63 7.26 11.07 3.91
N LYS A 64 7.97 10.55 2.90
CA LYS A 64 9.35 10.96 2.62
C LYS A 64 9.45 12.47 2.43
N ILE A 65 8.58 13.07 1.62
CA ILE A 65 8.57 14.52 1.36
C ILE A 65 8.34 15.30 2.67
N PHE A 66 7.35 14.93 3.48
CA PHE A 66 7.10 15.60 4.77
C PHE A 66 8.27 15.45 5.75
N ALA A 67 8.92 14.29 5.78
CA ALA A 67 10.12 14.07 6.58
C ALA A 67 11.28 14.95 6.11
N VAL A 68 11.49 15.08 4.79
CA VAL A 68 12.49 16.01 4.21
C VAL A 68 12.22 17.43 4.70
N LEU A 69 10.99 17.91 4.52
CA LEU A 69 10.60 19.26 4.90
C LEU A 69 10.83 19.48 6.40
N SER A 70 10.43 18.53 7.23
CA SER A 70 10.64 18.59 8.68
C SER A 70 12.11 18.72 9.04
N VAL A 71 12.99 17.90 8.44
CA VAL A 71 14.44 17.95 8.69
C VAL A 71 15.06 19.26 8.17
N VAL A 72 14.55 19.83 7.08
CA VAL A 72 14.99 21.14 6.57
C VAL A 72 14.54 22.29 7.49
N PHE A 73 13.33 22.21 8.05
CA PHE A 73 12.77 23.24 8.92
C PHE A 73 13.19 23.12 10.40
N MET A 74 13.61 21.93 10.86
CA MET A 74 13.95 21.67 12.26
C MET A 74 15.15 22.51 12.76
N PRO A 75 16.27 22.63 12.04
CA PRO A 75 17.37 23.48 12.50
C PRO A 75 17.08 24.98 12.54
N PRO A 76 16.47 25.62 11.50
CA PRO A 76 16.13 27.03 11.59
C PRO A 76 15.06 27.29 12.65
N THR A 77 14.13 26.36 12.92
CA THR A 77 13.16 26.51 14.03
C THR A 77 13.83 26.38 15.40
N LEU A 78 14.80 25.49 15.58
CA LEU A 78 15.60 25.41 16.82
C LEU A 78 16.41 26.69 17.05
N ILE A 79 17.08 27.21 16.03
CA ILE A 79 17.82 28.48 16.11
C ILE A 79 16.85 29.63 16.42
N ALA A 80 15.72 29.72 15.70
CA ALA A 80 14.69 30.73 15.97
C ALA A 80 14.10 30.61 17.38
N SER A 81 13.95 29.39 17.93
CA SER A 81 13.50 29.16 19.31
C SER A 81 14.54 29.60 20.34
N ILE A 82 15.84 29.34 20.09
CA ILE A 82 16.94 29.74 20.99
C ILE A 82 17.10 31.26 20.99
N TYR A 83 17.03 31.91 19.83
CA TYR A 83 17.16 33.37 19.68
C TYR A 83 15.83 34.13 19.92
N GLY A 84 14.69 33.45 19.88
CA GLY A 84 13.36 34.02 20.14
C GLY A 84 12.99 34.07 21.62
N MET A 85 13.65 33.29 22.48
CA MET A 85 13.64 33.55 23.92
C MET A 85 14.48 34.81 24.17
N ASN A 86 13.88 35.88 24.66
CA ASN A 86 14.52 37.15 25.00
C ASN A 86 15.75 36.95 25.92
N PHE A 87 16.92 36.74 25.32
CA PHE A 87 18.18 36.84 26.03
C PHE A 87 18.63 38.28 26.02
N GLU A 88 18.03 39.05 26.93
CA GLU A 88 18.47 40.37 27.36
C GLU A 88 19.90 40.34 27.98
N HIS A 89 20.48 39.14 28.20
CA HIS A 89 21.85 38.91 28.63
C HIS A 89 22.47 37.68 27.92
N MET A 90 23.27 37.90 26.87
CA MET A 90 24.21 36.89 26.35
C MET A 90 25.60 37.52 26.15
N PRO A 91 26.64 37.11 26.91
CA PRO A 91 27.99 37.68 26.83
C PRO A 91 28.71 37.38 25.50
N GLU A 92 28.21 36.48 24.67
CA GLU A 92 28.74 36.17 23.33
C GLU A 92 28.37 37.22 22.25
N LEU A 93 27.38 38.10 22.51
CA LEU A 93 27.05 39.26 21.65
C LEU A 93 28.07 40.40 21.74
N ARG A 94 29.06 40.30 22.63
CA ARG A 94 30.08 41.34 22.83
C ARG A 94 31.15 41.33 21.73
N MET A 95 31.24 40.25 20.96
CA MET A 95 31.95 40.23 19.69
C MET A 95 30.96 40.47 18.55
N VAL A 96 31.27 41.46 17.70
CA VAL A 96 30.50 41.90 16.51
C VAL A 96 30.14 40.75 15.55
N ALA A 97 30.79 39.59 15.68
CA ALA A 97 30.60 38.41 14.85
C ALA A 97 29.54 37.40 15.34
N GLY A 98 28.99 37.51 16.57
CA GLY A 98 28.05 36.50 17.09
C GLY A 98 26.72 36.41 16.33
N TYR A 99 26.15 37.56 15.94
CA TYR A 99 24.93 37.65 15.14
C TYR A 99 25.09 37.10 13.71
N PRO A 100 26.16 37.43 12.95
CA PRO A 100 26.38 36.83 11.64
C PRO A 100 26.76 35.34 11.70
N VAL A 101 27.44 34.85 12.75
CA VAL A 101 27.72 33.42 12.93
C VAL A 101 26.44 32.62 13.16
N ALA A 102 25.49 33.14 13.94
CA ALA A 102 24.17 32.53 14.12
C ALA A 102 23.39 32.45 12.79
N LEU A 103 23.44 33.52 12.00
CA LEU A 103 22.86 33.57 10.65
C LEU A 103 23.52 32.56 9.71
N ILE A 104 24.85 32.45 9.73
CA ILE A 104 25.59 31.46 8.94
C ILE A 104 25.23 30.04 9.41
N ALA A 105 25.11 29.78 10.71
CA ALA A 105 24.68 28.48 11.23
C ALA A 105 23.25 28.13 10.78
N MET A 106 22.35 29.11 10.71
CA MET A 106 20.98 28.94 10.21
C MET A 106 20.98 28.57 8.71
N VAL A 107 21.80 29.26 7.91
CA VAL A 107 21.94 29.00 6.47
C VAL A 107 22.65 27.66 6.21
N VAL A 108 23.74 27.37 6.90
CA VAL A 108 24.48 26.09 6.81
C VAL A 108 23.57 24.94 7.21
N SER A 109 22.74 25.12 8.23
CA SER A 109 21.85 24.05 8.66
C SER A 109 20.61 23.86 7.78
N ALA A 110 20.20 24.86 6.99
CA ALA A 110 19.24 24.68 5.91
C ALA A 110 19.86 23.98 4.68
N ILE A 111 21.15 24.24 4.42
CA ILE A 111 21.90 23.67 3.28
C ILE A 111 22.37 22.23 3.55
N THR A 112 22.69 21.89 4.80
CA THR A 112 23.14 20.54 5.21
C THR A 112 22.15 19.44 4.80
N PRO A 113 20.84 19.53 5.10
CA PRO A 113 19.87 18.53 4.67
C PRO A 113 19.65 18.54 3.16
N TYR A 114 19.74 19.70 2.49
CA TYR A 114 19.66 19.78 1.02
C TYR A 114 20.80 18.99 0.34
N LEU A 115 22.04 19.18 0.80
CA LEU A 115 23.21 18.42 0.32
C LEU A 115 23.11 16.93 0.67
N PHE A 116 22.64 16.60 1.88
CA PHE A 116 22.45 15.22 2.31
C PHE A 116 21.40 14.48 1.48
N PHE A 117 20.30 15.16 1.11
CA PHE A 117 19.28 14.62 0.21
C PHE A 117 19.81 14.35 -1.20
N LYS A 118 20.64 15.26 -1.72
CA LYS A 118 21.30 15.07 -3.02
C LYS A 118 22.28 13.90 -3.00
N TRP A 119 23.02 13.71 -1.91
CA TRP A 119 24.00 12.62 -1.80
C TRP A 119 23.36 11.24 -1.60
N ARG A 120 22.18 11.19 -1.00
CA ARG A 120 21.47 9.92 -0.79
C ARG A 120 20.70 9.42 -2.02
N GLY A 121 20.61 10.21 -3.09
CA GLY A 121 19.97 9.80 -4.36
C GLY A 121 18.49 9.47 -4.21
N TRP A 122 17.78 10.16 -3.30
CA TRP A 122 16.34 9.95 -3.05
C TRP A 122 15.42 10.78 -3.95
N LEU A 123 15.99 11.40 -4.98
CA LEU A 123 15.31 12.04 -6.11
C LEU A 123 15.64 11.25 -7.37
#